data_AF-A0A3A8PL31-F1
#
_entry.id   AF-A0A3A8PL31-F1
#
_cell.length_a   1.000
_cell.length_b   1.000
_cell.length_c   1.000
_cell.angle_alpha   90.00
_cell.angle_beta   90.00
_cell.angle_gamma   90.00
#
_symmetry.space_group_name_H-M   'P 1'
#
loop_
_entity.id
_entity.type
_entity.pdbx_description
1 polymer ?
#
loop_
_entity_poly.entity_id
_entity_poly.type
_entity_poly.pdbx_seq_one_letter_code
_entity_poly.pdbx_strand_id
1 'polypeptide(L)'
;MPELGEGVLAALNHHSEHSEDTCAFCTASKEPTEENNVLTDSFDEDANELPGLDMEGMAFRNCAGKLGAALVSAGLSQLEGKVQLDGIEGELPVQSAAHHLIPGNAALKRSKLMPYLHSEGMAVGNIGYDVNGEENGAWLAGNYALRGQSGLAKWGPGGAGFLAMYGKDPKEYAFAAIEALRCQFHDAHEDYSDFVLNELNLLAKKLEKTQSLWCPEAQQKPDEDPKKRQMKMLVLRLNTLSRRLKRFVTHPGPAWRENLVTSRFSLAYIRERTLRPRNS
;
A
#
# COMPACT_ATOMS: atom_id res chain seq x y z
N MET A 1 -16.52 13.38 -12.97
CA MET A 1 -15.74 13.31 -11.70
C MET A 1 -14.28 13.14 -12.07
N PRO A 2 -13.32 13.88 -11.49
CA PRO A 2 -11.92 13.70 -11.83
C PRO A 2 -11.50 12.30 -11.38
N GLU A 3 -11.23 11.43 -12.35
CA GLU A 3 -11.10 9.97 -12.18
C GLU A 3 -10.02 9.55 -11.17
N LEU A 4 -9.11 10.46 -10.78
CA LEU A 4 -8.07 10.24 -9.78
C LEU A 4 -8.05 11.27 -8.62
N GLY A 5 -9.16 11.96 -8.35
CA GLY A 5 -9.23 12.93 -7.24
C GLY A 5 -8.57 14.29 -7.52
N GLU A 6 -8.29 14.60 -8.78
CA GLU A 6 -7.61 15.83 -9.25
C GLU A 6 -8.47 17.11 -9.11
N GLY A 7 -9.64 17.03 -8.47
CA GLY A 7 -10.57 18.16 -8.32
C GLY A 7 -10.01 19.35 -7.54
N VAL A 8 -8.84 19.21 -6.91
CA VAL A 8 -8.16 20.29 -6.18
C VAL A 8 -6.92 20.82 -6.92
N LEU A 9 -6.29 20.02 -7.79
CA LEU A 9 -5.04 20.41 -8.47
C LEU A 9 -5.27 21.15 -9.80
N ALA A 10 -6.32 20.81 -10.55
CA ALA A 10 -6.59 21.47 -11.83
C ALA A 10 -7.14 22.91 -11.69
N ALA A 11 -7.77 23.23 -10.55
CA ALA A 11 -8.32 24.56 -10.28
C ALA A 11 -7.26 25.62 -9.92
N LEU A 12 -6.03 25.20 -9.59
CA LEU A 12 -4.94 26.09 -9.17
C LEU A 12 -4.04 26.55 -10.33
N ASN A 13 -4.12 25.90 -11.51
CA ASN A 13 -3.17 26.15 -12.60
C ASN A 13 -3.49 27.40 -13.46
N HIS A 14 -4.53 28.17 -13.13
CA HIS A 14 -4.90 29.40 -13.83
C HIS A 14 -5.38 30.54 -12.91
N HIS A 15 -4.93 30.60 -11.66
CA HIS A 15 -5.27 31.71 -10.77
C HIS A 15 -4.09 32.67 -10.58
N SER A 16 -4.38 33.97 -10.56
CA SER A 16 -3.46 35.07 -10.20
C SER A 16 -2.95 35.00 -8.75
N GLU A 17 -3.30 33.96 -8.00
CA GLU A 17 -2.93 33.69 -6.61
C GLU A 17 -2.05 32.44 -6.48
N HIS A 18 -1.26 32.13 -7.52
CA HIS A 18 -0.22 31.09 -7.43
C HIS A 18 0.83 31.48 -6.38
N SER A 19 1.01 30.64 -5.36
CA SER A 19 2.04 30.80 -4.33
C SER A 19 3.04 29.64 -4.42
N GLU A 20 4.31 29.97 -4.65
CA GLU A 20 5.41 28.99 -4.71
C GLU A 20 5.51 28.17 -3.41
N ASP A 21 5.16 28.76 -2.26
CA ASP A 21 5.22 28.10 -0.95
C ASP A 21 4.09 27.09 -0.69
N THR A 22 2.99 27.16 -1.45
CA THR A 22 1.80 26.32 -1.23
C THR A 22 1.48 25.42 -2.42
N CYS A 23 2.09 25.71 -3.57
CA CYS A 23 1.95 24.93 -4.77
C CYS A 23 2.73 23.61 -4.64
N ALA A 24 2.01 22.49 -4.72
CA ALA A 24 2.61 21.15 -4.68
C ALA A 24 3.59 20.90 -5.86
N PHE A 25 3.59 21.77 -6.88
CA PHE A 25 4.51 21.74 -8.01
C PHE A 25 5.86 22.42 -7.69
N CYS A 26 5.86 23.58 -7.02
CA CYS A 26 7.07 24.35 -6.68
C CYS A 26 7.77 23.81 -5.42
N THR A 27 6.98 23.27 -4.48
CA THR A 27 7.48 22.74 -3.19
C THR A 27 8.05 21.32 -3.28
N ALA A 28 7.98 20.66 -4.45
CA ALA A 28 8.63 19.37 -4.70
C ALA A 28 10.16 19.57 -4.84
N SER A 29 10.80 19.94 -3.74
CA SER A 29 12.18 20.43 -3.66
C SER A 29 13.24 19.34 -3.45
N LYS A 30 12.85 18.06 -3.40
CA LYS A 30 13.83 16.98 -3.38
C LYS A 30 14.25 16.68 -4.81
N GLU A 31 15.46 17.12 -5.16
CA GLU A 31 16.12 16.66 -6.37
C GLU A 31 16.26 15.12 -6.33
N PRO A 32 16.11 14.44 -7.46
CA PRO A 32 16.38 13.01 -7.56
C PRO A 32 17.74 12.66 -6.95
N THR A 33 17.77 11.74 -5.98
CA THR A 33 19.03 11.28 -5.37
C THR A 33 19.69 10.17 -6.22
N GLU A 34 20.94 9.84 -5.94
CA GLU A 34 21.64 8.74 -6.61
C GLU A 34 21.33 7.36 -5.98
N GLU A 35 20.44 7.30 -5.00
CA GLU A 35 20.09 6.06 -4.31
C GLU A 35 19.28 5.12 -5.22
N ASN A 36 19.56 3.81 -5.13
CA ASN A 36 18.83 2.81 -5.91
C ASN A 36 17.38 2.69 -5.41
N ASN A 37 16.41 3.01 -6.26
CA ASN A 37 15.00 2.79 -5.94
C ASN A 37 14.66 1.29 -5.94
N VAL A 38 14.07 0.82 -4.85
CA VAL A 38 13.50 -0.52 -4.78
C VAL A 38 12.11 -0.47 -5.41
N LEU A 39 11.99 -0.85 -6.68
CA LEU A 39 10.72 -0.77 -7.40
C LEU A 39 10.08 -2.15 -7.66
N THR A 40 10.89 -3.21 -7.70
CA THR A 40 10.42 -4.58 -7.91
C THR A 40 11.36 -5.56 -7.23
N ASP A 41 10.92 -6.30 -6.22
CA ASP A 41 11.60 -7.51 -5.75
C ASP A 41 10.67 -8.40 -4.93
N SER A 42 10.91 -9.70 -5.02
CA SER A 42 10.15 -10.93 -4.73
C SER A 42 9.25 -10.95 -3.48
N PHE A 43 8.20 -11.76 -3.63
CA PHE A 43 7.00 -12.08 -2.82
C PHE A 43 6.79 -11.48 -1.41
N ASP A 44 5.54 -11.07 -1.17
CA ASP A 44 4.96 -10.82 0.16
C ASP A 44 5.24 -12.01 1.09
N GLU A 45 5.59 -11.75 2.35
CA GLU A 45 6.11 -12.76 3.29
C GLU A 45 5.15 -13.94 3.52
N ASP A 46 3.86 -13.77 3.18
CA ASP A 46 2.82 -14.80 3.27
C ASP A 46 2.92 -15.87 2.15
N ALA A 47 3.68 -15.63 1.06
CA ALA A 47 3.94 -16.65 0.03
C ALA A 47 4.94 -17.73 0.48
N ASN A 48 5.64 -17.54 1.62
CA ASN A 48 6.57 -18.51 2.19
C ASN A 48 5.90 -19.78 2.75
N GLU A 49 4.57 -19.92 2.62
CA GLU A 49 3.88 -21.19 2.88
C GLU A 49 3.88 -22.16 1.67
N LEU A 50 4.51 -21.79 0.54
CA LEU A 50 4.76 -22.69 -0.59
C LEU A 50 6.21 -23.24 -0.53
N PRO A 51 6.43 -24.57 -0.52
CA PRO A 51 7.76 -25.15 -0.43
C PRO A 51 8.56 -25.02 -1.74
N GLY A 52 9.85 -24.67 -1.65
CA GLY A 52 10.82 -24.92 -2.74
C GLY A 52 11.60 -23.72 -3.34
N LEU A 53 11.80 -22.61 -2.64
CA LEU A 53 12.57 -21.47 -3.16
C LEU A 53 13.88 -21.24 -2.40
N ASP A 54 14.99 -21.29 -3.16
CA ASP A 54 16.37 -21.10 -2.69
C ASP A 54 16.75 -19.60 -2.60
N MET A 55 17.63 -19.27 -1.66
CA MET A 55 17.80 -17.94 -1.05
C MET A 55 19.11 -17.23 -1.42
N GLU A 56 19.94 -17.75 -2.32
CA GLU A 56 21.23 -17.12 -2.67
C GLU A 56 21.12 -16.11 -3.84
N GLY A 57 21.38 -14.82 -3.54
CA GLY A 57 21.74 -13.81 -4.56
C GLY A 57 20.94 -12.50 -4.63
N MET A 58 20.03 -12.19 -3.70
CA MET A 58 19.09 -11.05 -3.86
C MET A 58 19.33 -9.89 -2.88
N ALA A 59 19.74 -8.73 -3.41
CA ALA A 59 20.14 -7.58 -2.60
C ALA A 59 19.01 -6.60 -2.21
N PHE A 60 17.78 -6.61 -2.77
CA PHE A 60 16.85 -5.48 -2.53
C PHE A 60 15.33 -5.81 -2.60
N ARG A 61 14.77 -6.42 -1.52
CA ARG A 61 13.39 -7.00 -1.40
C ARG A 61 12.23 -5.99 -1.13
N ASN A 62 10.99 -6.26 -1.61
CA ASN A 62 9.75 -5.76 -0.97
C ASN A 62 9.73 -6.35 0.42
N CYS A 63 10.06 -5.56 1.43
CA CYS A 63 10.35 -6.10 2.74
C CYS A 63 9.37 -5.48 3.71
N ALA A 64 8.40 -6.28 4.17
CA ALA A 64 7.49 -5.88 5.24
C ALA A 64 8.28 -5.39 6.46
N GLY A 65 9.44 -5.98 6.75
CA GLY A 65 10.38 -5.49 7.76
C GLY A 65 10.94 -4.09 7.49
N LYS A 66 11.39 -3.79 6.27
CA LYS A 66 11.89 -2.44 5.89
C LYS A 66 10.77 -1.40 5.92
N LEU A 67 9.61 -1.75 5.36
CA LEU A 67 8.42 -0.90 5.40
C LEU A 67 7.99 -0.65 6.85
N GLY A 68 7.98 -1.68 7.70
CA GLY A 68 7.70 -1.56 9.12
C GLY A 68 8.68 -0.64 9.84
N ALA A 69 9.98 -0.76 9.56
CA ALA A 69 11.00 0.14 10.10
C ALA A 69 10.82 1.60 9.63
N ALA A 70 10.44 1.81 8.36
CA ALA A 70 10.14 3.14 7.83
C ALA A 70 8.90 3.74 8.53
N LEU A 71 7.83 2.97 8.69
CA LEU A 71 6.64 3.39 9.43
C LEU A 71 6.98 3.80 10.87
N VAL A 72 7.77 2.99 11.59
CA VAL A 72 8.22 3.32 12.95
C VAL A 72 9.08 4.58 12.97
N SER A 73 10.00 4.73 12.02
CA SER A 73 10.88 5.91 11.91
C SER A 73 10.09 7.20 11.64
N ALA A 74 8.96 7.09 10.93
CA ALA A 74 8.00 8.17 10.70
C ALA A 74 7.09 8.46 11.93
N GLY A 75 7.31 7.78 13.06
CA GLY A 75 6.52 7.93 14.27
C GLY A 75 5.21 7.14 14.27
N LEU A 76 4.98 6.26 13.29
CA LEU A 76 3.79 5.40 13.22
C LEU A 76 4.08 4.07 13.94
N SER A 77 3.72 4.03 15.23
CA SER A 77 3.87 2.83 16.06
C SER A 77 3.11 1.64 15.48
N GLN A 78 3.71 0.44 15.56
CA GLN A 78 3.04 -0.81 15.23
C GLN A 78 1.81 -0.98 16.11
N LEU A 79 0.70 -1.46 15.53
CA LEU A 79 -0.55 -1.65 16.25
C LEU A 79 -0.57 -3.04 16.89
N GLU A 80 -0.93 -3.07 18.16
CA GLU A 80 -1.09 -4.28 18.94
C GLU A 80 -2.43 -4.24 19.67
N GLY A 81 -2.99 -5.41 19.90
CA GLY A 81 -4.26 -5.55 20.58
C GLY A 81 -4.43 -6.96 21.13
N LYS A 82 -5.58 -7.18 21.74
CA LYS A 82 -5.99 -8.48 22.24
C LYS A 82 -7.46 -8.68 21.93
N VAL A 83 -7.83 -9.93 21.66
CA VAL A 83 -9.20 -10.30 21.34
C VAL A 83 -9.62 -11.50 22.18
N GLN A 84 -10.81 -11.41 22.76
CA GLN A 84 -11.45 -12.54 23.42
C GLN A 84 -12.43 -13.18 22.45
N LEU A 85 -12.32 -14.49 22.25
CA LEU A 85 -13.25 -15.26 21.42
C LEU A 85 -14.02 -16.25 22.28
N ASP A 86 -15.31 -16.42 21.97
CA ASP A 86 -16.18 -17.34 22.71
C ASP A 86 -15.67 -18.78 22.59
N GLY A 87 -15.48 -19.45 23.71
CA GLY A 87 -15.01 -20.84 23.76
C GLY A 87 -13.50 -21.02 23.58
N ILE A 88 -12.72 -19.93 23.54
CA ILE A 88 -11.26 -19.98 23.71
C ILE A 88 -10.93 -19.40 25.09
N GLU A 89 -10.16 -20.14 25.88
CA GLU A 89 -9.72 -19.68 27.18
C GLU A 89 -8.66 -18.57 27.04
N GLY A 90 -8.91 -17.42 27.67
CA GLY A 90 -8.02 -16.27 27.66
C GLY A 90 -8.08 -15.42 26.38
N GLU A 91 -7.32 -14.32 26.42
CA GLU A 91 -7.21 -13.38 25.31
C GLU A 91 -6.15 -13.84 24.30
N LEU A 92 -6.48 -13.75 23.01
CA LEU A 92 -5.53 -13.96 21.93
C LEU A 92 -4.88 -12.64 21.53
N PRO A 93 -3.55 -12.60 21.37
CA PRO A 93 -2.86 -11.39 20.90
C PRO A 93 -3.18 -11.11 19.43
N VAL A 94 -3.24 -9.84 19.07
CA VAL A 94 -3.32 -9.36 17.69
C VAL A 94 -2.15 -8.42 17.45
N GLN A 95 -1.41 -8.66 16.38
CA GLN A 95 -0.30 -7.81 15.96
C GLN A 95 -0.50 -7.39 14.51
N SER A 96 -0.31 -6.10 14.22
CA SER A 96 -0.37 -5.61 12.84
C SER A 96 0.85 -6.01 12.02
N ALA A 97 0.65 -6.22 10.72
CA ALA A 97 1.69 -6.37 9.72
C ALA A 97 1.81 -5.09 8.88
N ALA A 98 3.03 -4.78 8.43
CA ALA A 98 3.25 -3.68 7.50
C ALA A 98 2.76 -4.12 6.11
N HIS A 99 1.88 -3.32 5.52
CA HIS A 99 1.24 -3.61 4.24
C HIS A 99 1.63 -2.57 3.19
N HIS A 100 2.13 -3.03 2.05
CA HIS A 100 2.42 -2.19 0.89
C HIS A 100 1.12 -1.78 0.17
N LEU A 101 0.83 -0.48 0.19
CA LEU A 101 -0.34 0.07 -0.49
C LEU A 101 -0.22 -0.03 -2.01
N ILE A 102 0.97 0.23 -2.56
CA ILE A 102 1.33 -0.08 -3.93
C ILE A 102 2.30 -1.26 -3.91
N PRO A 103 1.83 -2.49 -4.21
CA PRO A 103 2.69 -3.67 -4.19
C PRO A 103 3.72 -3.61 -5.31
N GLY A 104 5.01 -3.70 -4.98
CA GLY A 104 6.09 -3.61 -5.96
C GLY A 104 6.00 -4.70 -7.04
N ASN A 105 5.88 -5.97 -6.67
CA ASN A 105 5.82 -7.06 -7.67
C ASN A 105 4.44 -7.27 -8.26
N ALA A 106 3.42 -7.30 -7.40
CA ALA A 106 2.09 -7.73 -7.81
C ALA A 106 1.39 -6.68 -8.68
N ALA A 107 1.79 -5.40 -8.55
CA ALA A 107 1.25 -4.30 -9.33
C ALA A 107 2.33 -3.47 -10.06
N LEU A 108 3.27 -2.85 -9.35
CA LEU A 108 4.17 -1.84 -9.92
C LEU A 108 5.02 -2.37 -11.09
N LYS A 109 5.68 -3.53 -10.89
CA LYS A 109 6.49 -4.25 -11.89
C LYS A 109 5.73 -4.53 -13.19
N ARG A 110 4.44 -4.84 -13.07
CA ARG A 110 3.57 -5.22 -14.19
C ARG A 110 2.93 -4.01 -14.88
N SER A 111 3.06 -2.82 -14.29
CA SER A 111 2.38 -1.63 -14.76
C SER A 111 3.07 -1.00 -15.97
N LYS A 112 2.27 -0.34 -16.81
CA LYS A 112 2.75 0.53 -17.89
C LYS A 112 3.47 1.77 -17.38
N LEU A 113 3.45 2.00 -16.07
CA LEU A 113 4.16 3.10 -15.42
C LEU A 113 5.64 2.77 -15.23
N MET A 114 6.00 1.49 -15.16
CA MET A 114 7.35 1.01 -14.90
C MET A 114 8.44 1.62 -15.81
N PRO A 115 8.23 1.79 -17.13
CA PRO A 115 9.22 2.42 -18.01
C PRO A 115 9.50 3.89 -17.68
N TYR A 116 8.59 4.59 -16.98
CA TYR A 116 8.79 5.97 -16.52
C TYR A 116 9.54 6.06 -15.19
N LEU A 117 9.65 4.93 -14.49
CA LEU A 117 10.37 4.82 -13.21
C LEU A 117 11.83 4.36 -13.41
N HIS A 118 12.19 3.96 -14.65
CA HIS A 118 13.51 3.43 -15.01
C HIS A 118 14.18 4.32 -16.06
N SER A 119 15.46 4.68 -15.87
CA SER A 119 16.30 5.31 -16.91
C SER A 119 17.60 4.54 -17.11
N GLU A 120 17.96 4.27 -18.37
CA GLU A 120 19.28 3.75 -18.77
C GLU A 120 19.74 2.47 -18.05
N GLY A 121 18.83 1.49 -17.90
CA GLY A 121 19.19 0.15 -17.44
C GLY A 121 19.47 0.04 -15.93
N MET A 122 19.31 1.11 -15.19
CA MET A 122 19.36 1.10 -13.73
C MET A 122 18.14 1.83 -13.17
N ALA A 123 17.70 1.46 -11.97
CA ALA A 123 16.85 2.32 -11.13
C ALA A 123 17.66 3.54 -10.61
N VAL A 124 18.62 4.03 -11.41
CA VAL A 124 19.56 5.10 -11.06
C VAL A 124 19.00 6.40 -11.61
N GLY A 125 18.87 7.35 -10.69
CA GLY A 125 17.96 8.48 -10.77
C GLY A 125 16.77 8.21 -9.86
N ASN A 126 16.98 8.28 -8.54
CA ASN A 126 15.92 8.16 -7.56
C ASN A 126 14.86 9.21 -7.88
N ILE A 127 13.71 8.85 -8.44
CA ILE A 127 12.64 9.83 -8.65
C ILE A 127 12.12 10.46 -7.34
N GLY A 128 12.48 9.87 -6.21
CA GLY A 128 12.03 10.19 -4.85
C GLY A 128 11.01 9.17 -4.30
N TYR A 129 10.79 8.03 -4.98
CA TYR A 129 9.79 7.04 -4.58
C TYR A 129 10.43 5.71 -4.17
N ASP A 130 10.26 5.39 -2.89
CA ASP A 130 10.64 4.11 -2.30
C ASP A 130 9.38 3.26 -2.07
N VAL A 131 9.34 2.05 -2.63
CA VAL A 131 8.23 1.11 -2.37
C VAL A 131 8.14 0.75 -0.89
N ASN A 132 9.25 0.78 -0.16
CA ASN A 132 9.32 0.55 1.28
C ASN A 132 9.23 1.86 2.10
N GLY A 133 8.98 3.00 1.46
CA GLY A 133 8.78 4.28 2.12
C GLY A 133 7.47 4.34 2.91
N GLU A 134 7.45 5.16 3.96
CA GLU A 134 6.30 5.28 4.88
C GLU A 134 5.00 5.70 4.18
N GLU A 135 5.10 6.49 3.10
CA GLU A 135 3.95 6.96 2.31
C GLU A 135 3.24 5.80 1.62
N ASN A 136 3.96 4.71 1.35
CA ASN A 136 3.44 3.50 0.73
C ASN A 136 2.99 2.44 1.75
N GLY A 137 2.99 2.76 3.05
CA GLY A 137 2.70 1.80 4.11
C GLY A 137 1.42 2.05 4.90
N ALA A 138 0.82 0.94 5.35
CA ALA A 138 -0.18 0.94 6.40
C ALA A 138 0.05 -0.25 7.35
N TRP A 139 -0.26 -0.06 8.63
CA TRP A 139 -0.39 -1.16 9.59
C TRP A 139 -1.77 -1.81 9.43
N LEU A 140 -1.79 -3.07 9.01
CA LEU A 140 -3.02 -3.86 8.87
C LEU A 140 -3.06 -4.98 9.89
N ALA A 141 -4.26 -5.36 10.34
CA ALA A 141 -4.41 -6.43 11.33
C ALA A 141 -3.90 -7.74 10.75
N GLY A 142 -3.03 -8.45 11.45
CA GLY A 142 -2.37 -9.63 10.89
C GLY A 142 -2.52 -10.88 11.74
N ASN A 143 -2.10 -11.98 11.14
CA ASN A 143 -1.87 -13.27 11.80
C ASN A 143 -0.46 -13.36 12.44
N TYR A 144 0.29 -12.26 12.52
CA TYR A 144 1.70 -12.27 12.96
C TYR A 144 1.88 -12.71 14.42
N ALA A 145 0.86 -12.48 15.26
CA ALA A 145 0.84 -13.00 16.62
C ALA A 145 0.60 -14.53 16.69
N LEU A 146 0.13 -15.13 15.59
CA LEU A 146 -0.24 -16.54 15.47
C LEU A 146 0.75 -17.31 14.57
N ARG A 147 2.04 -17.25 14.92
CA ARG A 147 3.14 -17.92 14.19
C ARG A 147 3.60 -19.22 14.87
N GLY A 148 2.79 -19.80 15.77
CA GLY A 148 3.11 -21.06 16.47
C GLY A 148 4.02 -20.92 17.69
N GLN A 149 4.25 -19.70 18.16
CA GLN A 149 5.08 -19.42 19.33
C GLN A 149 4.23 -19.37 20.61
N SER A 150 4.84 -19.61 21.77
CA SER A 150 4.18 -19.47 23.09
C SER A 150 2.89 -20.27 23.27
N GLY A 151 2.78 -21.42 22.61
CA GLY A 151 1.59 -22.28 22.67
C GLY A 151 0.39 -21.77 21.85
N LEU A 152 0.58 -20.71 21.05
CA LEU A 152 -0.45 -20.19 20.14
C LEU A 152 -0.50 -20.99 18.84
N ALA A 153 -1.62 -20.88 18.13
CA ALA A 153 -1.77 -21.51 16.83
C ALA A 153 -0.73 -20.97 15.83
N LYS A 154 -0.27 -21.83 14.93
CA LYS A 154 0.33 -21.41 13.68
C LYS A 154 -0.81 -21.18 12.68
N TRP A 155 -0.99 -19.96 12.17
CA TRP A 155 -2.14 -19.62 11.32
C TRP A 155 -2.31 -20.58 10.13
N GLY A 156 -1.28 -20.74 9.29
CA GLY A 156 -1.32 -21.60 8.12
C GLY A 156 -2.22 -21.07 7.00
N PRO A 157 -2.31 -21.78 5.85
CA PRO A 157 -3.05 -21.30 4.69
C PRO A 157 -4.52 -21.08 5.04
N GLY A 158 -4.97 -19.83 4.95
CA GLY A 158 -6.34 -19.49 5.26
C GLY A 158 -6.77 -19.74 6.71
N GLY A 159 -5.84 -19.81 7.66
CA GLY A 159 -6.14 -20.05 9.08
C GLY A 159 -6.36 -21.52 9.46
N ALA A 160 -5.95 -22.47 8.61
CA ALA A 160 -6.14 -23.90 8.88
C ALA A 160 -5.58 -24.35 10.24
N GLY A 161 -4.44 -23.83 10.69
CA GLY A 161 -3.89 -24.18 11.98
C GLY A 161 -4.59 -23.50 13.16
N PHE A 162 -5.22 -22.34 12.95
CA PHE A 162 -6.14 -21.75 13.93
C PHE A 162 -7.35 -22.65 14.15
N LEU A 163 -7.98 -23.12 13.07
CA LEU A 163 -9.10 -24.06 13.14
C LEU A 163 -8.68 -25.37 13.83
N ALA A 164 -7.51 -25.92 13.49
CA ALA A 164 -7.03 -27.16 14.07
C ALA A 164 -6.76 -27.07 15.58
N MET A 165 -6.20 -25.95 16.05
CA MET A 165 -5.88 -25.76 17.47
C MET A 165 -7.11 -25.41 18.31
N TYR A 166 -7.95 -24.49 17.82
CA TYR A 166 -9.03 -23.92 18.64
C TYR A 166 -10.41 -24.48 18.30
N GLY A 167 -10.56 -25.22 17.20
CA GLY A 167 -11.86 -25.72 16.74
C GLY A 167 -12.82 -24.60 16.32
N LYS A 168 -12.28 -23.42 15.95
CA LYS A 168 -13.02 -22.20 15.64
C LYS A 168 -12.80 -21.74 14.21
N ASP A 169 -13.79 -21.11 13.61
CA ASP A 169 -13.65 -20.53 12.28
C ASP A 169 -12.60 -19.40 12.35
N PRO A 170 -11.51 -19.44 11.56
CA PRO A 170 -10.50 -18.39 11.54
C PRO A 170 -11.07 -16.99 11.23
N LYS A 171 -12.23 -16.94 10.56
CA LYS A 171 -12.98 -15.71 10.34
C LYS A 171 -13.32 -14.98 11.64
N GLU A 172 -13.63 -15.71 12.72
CA GLU A 172 -13.98 -15.12 14.03
C GLU A 172 -12.80 -14.30 14.58
N TYR A 173 -11.59 -14.87 14.54
CA TYR A 173 -10.37 -14.15 14.94
C TYR A 173 -10.09 -12.96 14.02
N ALA A 174 -10.17 -13.15 12.70
CA ALA A 174 -9.90 -12.07 11.75
C ALA A 174 -10.88 -10.90 11.91
N PHE A 175 -12.17 -11.17 12.19
CA PHE A 175 -13.17 -10.14 12.45
C PHE A 175 -12.85 -9.38 13.74
N ALA A 176 -12.55 -10.10 14.82
CA ALA A 176 -12.18 -9.46 16.09
C ALA A 176 -10.90 -8.62 15.95
N ALA A 177 -9.91 -9.09 15.18
CA ALA A 177 -8.69 -8.36 14.89
C ALA A 177 -8.93 -7.08 14.07
N ILE A 178 -9.81 -7.14 13.06
CA ILE A 178 -10.26 -5.96 12.29
C ILE A 178 -10.93 -4.94 13.21
N GLU A 179 -11.80 -5.40 14.11
CA GLU A 179 -12.50 -4.52 15.05
C GLU A 179 -11.53 -3.87 16.05
N ALA A 180 -10.60 -4.65 16.60
CA ALA A 180 -9.60 -4.20 17.57
C ALA A 180 -8.63 -3.16 16.99
N LEU A 181 -8.08 -3.42 15.79
CA LEU A 181 -7.05 -2.56 15.19
C LEU A 181 -7.62 -1.54 14.20
N ARG A 182 -8.92 -1.61 13.91
CA ARG A 182 -9.64 -0.68 13.03
C ARG A 182 -8.98 -0.57 11.64
N CYS A 183 -8.58 -1.70 11.08
CA CYS A 183 -8.01 -1.81 9.74
C CYS A 183 -8.36 -3.17 9.13
N GLN A 184 -8.21 -3.31 7.82
CA GLN A 184 -8.43 -4.58 7.14
C GLN A 184 -7.45 -5.65 7.65
N PHE A 185 -7.84 -6.91 7.53
CA PHE A 185 -6.97 -8.05 7.84
C PHE A 185 -6.00 -8.29 6.67
N HIS A 186 -4.72 -8.47 6.99
CA HIS A 186 -3.62 -8.77 6.09
C HIS A 186 -3.57 -10.27 5.80
N ASP A 187 -3.74 -10.65 4.54
CA ASP A 187 -3.59 -12.00 4.00
C ASP A 187 -3.30 -11.89 2.49
N ALA A 188 -3.02 -13.00 1.81
CA ALA A 188 -2.78 -12.98 0.37
C ALA A 188 -3.99 -12.39 -0.41
N HIS A 189 -3.74 -11.47 -1.35
CA HIS A 189 -4.77 -10.73 -2.09
C HIS A 189 -4.42 -10.45 -3.57
N GLU A 190 -4.97 -11.22 -4.50
CA GLU A 190 -4.80 -10.97 -5.94
C GLU A 190 -5.64 -9.77 -6.42
N ASP A 191 -6.91 -9.72 -6.01
CA ASP A 191 -7.87 -8.67 -6.44
C ASP A 191 -7.40 -7.25 -6.13
N TYR A 192 -6.82 -7.03 -4.94
CA TYR A 192 -6.25 -5.74 -4.56
C TYR A 192 -5.09 -5.34 -5.48
N SER A 193 -4.21 -6.30 -5.78
CA SER A 193 -3.04 -6.07 -6.64
C SER A 193 -3.47 -5.71 -8.06
N ASP A 194 -4.49 -6.38 -8.60
CA ASP A 194 -5.02 -6.08 -9.93
C ASP A 194 -5.74 -4.73 -9.97
N PHE A 195 -6.46 -4.34 -8.91
CA PHE A 195 -6.99 -2.99 -8.79
C PHE A 195 -5.88 -1.94 -8.84
N VAL A 196 -4.83 -2.10 -8.02
CA VAL A 196 -3.71 -1.16 -7.98
C VAL A 196 -3.00 -1.10 -9.33
N LEU A 197 -2.78 -2.24 -9.99
CA LEU A 197 -2.22 -2.31 -11.33
C LEU A 197 -3.02 -1.46 -12.34
N ASN A 198 -4.36 -1.54 -12.29
CA ASN A 198 -5.23 -0.76 -13.15
C ASN A 198 -5.08 0.75 -12.88
N GLU A 199 -5.01 1.17 -11.61
CA GLU A 199 -4.79 2.57 -11.24
C GLU A 199 -3.42 3.09 -11.72
N LEU A 200 -2.37 2.28 -11.60
CA LEU A 200 -1.03 2.62 -12.12
C LEU A 200 -1.04 2.75 -13.65
N ASN A 201 -1.79 1.89 -14.35
CA ASN A 201 -1.95 1.96 -15.81
C ASN A 201 -2.73 3.21 -16.24
N LEU A 202 -3.74 3.63 -15.47
CA LEU A 202 -4.44 4.89 -15.69
C LEU A 202 -3.51 6.09 -15.49
N LEU A 203 -2.66 6.05 -14.46
CA LEU A 203 -1.64 7.06 -14.22
C LEU A 203 -0.65 7.15 -15.39
N ALA A 204 -0.16 6.03 -15.92
CA ALA A 204 0.72 5.99 -17.09
C ALA A 204 0.06 6.62 -18.32
N LYS A 205 -1.21 6.25 -18.60
CA LYS A 205 -1.99 6.84 -19.71
C LYS A 205 -2.18 8.34 -19.55
N LYS A 206 -2.32 8.84 -18.32
CA LYS A 206 -2.42 10.28 -18.05
C LYS A 206 -1.09 10.97 -18.32
N LEU A 207 0.03 10.42 -17.85
CA LEU A 207 1.36 10.98 -18.12
C LEU A 207 1.63 11.10 -19.62
N GLU A 208 1.31 10.06 -20.39
CA GLU A 208 1.44 10.06 -21.86
C GLU A 208 0.61 11.18 -22.50
N LYS A 209 -0.65 11.35 -22.08
CA LYS A 209 -1.53 12.41 -22.60
C LYS A 209 -1.13 13.81 -22.18
N THR A 210 -0.58 13.95 -20.97
CA THR A 210 -0.17 15.24 -20.41
C THR A 210 1.30 15.54 -20.68
N GLN A 211 1.96 14.78 -21.55
CA GLN A 211 3.38 14.97 -21.86
C GLN A 211 3.67 16.41 -22.37
N SER A 212 2.67 17.02 -23.01
CA SER A 212 2.69 18.40 -23.52
C SER A 212 1.91 19.42 -22.66
N LEU A 213 1.16 19.00 -21.64
CA LEU A 213 0.38 19.89 -20.78
C LEU A 213 1.23 20.34 -19.59
N TRP A 214 1.73 21.58 -19.68
CA TRP A 214 2.79 22.10 -18.81
C TRP A 214 2.27 22.97 -17.66
N CYS A 215 2.94 22.87 -16.52
CA CYS A 215 2.95 23.92 -15.50
C CYS A 215 3.66 25.18 -16.07
N PRO A 216 3.14 26.41 -15.87
CA PRO A 216 3.80 27.64 -16.31
C PRO A 216 5.26 27.77 -15.87
N GLU A 217 5.65 27.19 -14.74
CA GLU A 217 7.03 27.22 -14.25
C GLU A 217 7.93 26.22 -14.96
N ALA A 218 7.38 25.11 -15.44
CA ALA A 218 8.12 24.20 -16.32
C ALA A 218 8.49 24.94 -17.62
N GLN A 219 7.68 25.90 -18.09
CA GLN A 219 8.05 26.75 -19.23
C GLN A 219 9.22 27.69 -18.92
N GLN A 220 9.50 28.00 -17.66
CA GLN A 220 10.61 28.86 -17.24
C GLN A 220 11.97 28.13 -17.19
N LYS A 221 11.97 26.79 -17.28
CA LYS A 221 13.18 25.96 -17.44
C LYS A 221 13.14 25.16 -18.75
N PRO A 222 13.20 25.82 -19.92
CA PRO A 222 13.05 25.16 -21.22
C PRO A 222 14.17 24.14 -21.50
N ASP A 223 15.34 24.32 -20.89
CA ASP A 223 16.52 23.48 -21.08
C ASP A 223 16.51 22.18 -20.24
N GLU A 224 15.58 22.04 -19.30
CA GLU A 224 15.47 20.82 -18.48
C GLU A 224 14.76 19.71 -19.27
N ASP A 225 15.33 18.51 -19.31
CA ASP A 225 14.73 17.35 -19.98
C ASP A 225 13.26 17.15 -19.53
N PRO A 226 12.28 17.19 -20.46
CA PRO A 226 10.87 16.92 -20.15
C PRO A 226 10.64 15.65 -19.34
N LYS A 227 11.48 14.62 -19.51
CA LYS A 227 11.42 13.38 -18.72
C LYS A 227 11.74 13.62 -17.24
N LYS A 228 12.80 14.39 -16.94
CA LYS A 228 13.19 14.73 -15.56
C LYS A 228 12.09 15.52 -14.83
N ARG A 229 11.41 16.43 -15.53
CA ARG A 229 10.28 17.20 -14.96
C ARG A 229 9.06 16.33 -14.64
N GLN A 230 8.77 15.34 -15.48
CA GLN A 230 7.67 14.40 -15.25
C GLN A 230 7.94 13.43 -14.09
N MET A 231 9.21 13.10 -13.84
CA MET A 231 9.61 12.23 -12.72
C MET A 231 9.24 12.81 -11.36
N LYS A 232 9.44 14.10 -11.11
CA LYS A 232 9.04 14.76 -9.84
C LYS A 232 7.51 14.69 -9.62
N MET A 233 6.74 14.86 -10.68
CA MET A 233 5.28 14.74 -10.64
C MET A 233 4.80 13.30 -10.40
N LEU A 234 5.58 12.32 -10.83
CA LEU A 234 5.24 10.92 -10.71
C LEU A 234 5.24 10.47 -9.24
N VAL A 235 6.24 10.87 -8.46
CA VAL A 235 6.31 10.55 -7.02
C VAL A 235 5.13 11.14 -6.26
N LEU A 236 4.80 12.42 -6.49
CA LEU A 236 3.64 13.04 -5.86
C LEU A 236 2.34 12.29 -6.18
N ARG A 237 2.19 11.83 -7.43
CA ARG A 237 1.02 11.06 -7.87
C ARG A 237 0.98 9.67 -7.24
N LEU A 238 2.11 8.98 -7.12
CA LEU A 238 2.23 7.70 -6.42
C LEU A 238 1.88 7.86 -4.94
N ASN A 239 2.45 8.84 -4.24
CA ASN A 239 2.15 9.11 -2.83
C ASN A 239 0.68 9.51 -2.62
N THR A 240 0.08 10.22 -3.59
CA THR A 240 -1.36 10.53 -3.58
C THR A 240 -2.21 9.27 -3.77
N LEU A 241 -1.79 8.36 -4.66
CA LEU A 241 -2.44 7.07 -4.84
C LEU A 241 -2.35 6.24 -3.56
N SER A 242 -1.16 6.10 -2.95
CA SER A 242 -0.99 5.38 -1.68
C SER A 242 -1.86 5.98 -0.57
N ARG A 243 -1.87 7.32 -0.41
CA ARG A 243 -2.75 7.99 0.57
C ARG A 243 -4.24 7.69 0.35
N ARG A 244 -4.69 7.61 -0.92
CA ARG A 244 -6.06 7.25 -1.26
C ARG A 244 -6.34 5.78 -0.92
N LEU A 245 -5.41 4.88 -1.27
CA LEU A 245 -5.50 3.45 -0.96
C LEU A 245 -5.54 3.18 0.55
N LYS A 246 -4.77 3.93 1.34
CA LYS A 246 -4.77 3.85 2.81
C LYS A 246 -6.15 4.02 3.42
N ARG A 247 -7.01 4.87 2.84
CA ARG A 247 -8.39 5.08 3.30
C ARG A 247 -9.32 3.89 3.03
N PHE A 248 -8.96 3.02 2.08
CA PHE A 248 -9.73 1.82 1.77
C PHE A 248 -9.37 0.65 2.68
N VAL A 249 -8.18 0.66 3.27
CA VAL A 249 -7.67 -0.44 4.10
C VAL A 249 -7.60 -0.11 5.59
N THR A 250 -7.75 1.16 5.98
CA THR A 250 -7.82 1.60 7.38
C THR A 250 -9.20 2.15 7.70
N HIS A 251 -9.55 2.21 8.99
CA HIS A 251 -10.77 2.80 9.53
C HIS A 251 -12.06 2.23 8.88
N PRO A 252 -12.61 1.11 9.39
CA PRO A 252 -13.81 0.49 8.86
C PRO A 252 -14.94 1.51 8.62
N GLY A 253 -15.49 1.52 7.41
CA GLY A 253 -16.54 2.45 7.03
C GLY A 253 -16.95 2.36 5.55
N PRO A 254 -17.79 3.29 5.06
CA PRO A 254 -18.35 3.27 3.70
C PRO A 254 -17.31 3.34 2.57
N ALA A 255 -16.07 3.70 2.90
CA ALA A 255 -14.98 3.70 1.94
C ALA A 255 -14.56 2.28 1.55
N TRP A 256 -14.68 1.30 2.45
CA TRP A 256 -14.25 -0.08 2.18
C TRP A 256 -15.12 -0.69 1.08
N ARG A 257 -14.48 -1.26 0.06
CA ARG A 257 -15.15 -1.82 -1.12
C ARG A 257 -14.75 -3.27 -1.30
N GLU A 258 -15.66 -4.07 -1.83
CA GLU A 258 -15.43 -5.50 -2.05
C GLU A 258 -14.28 -5.79 -3.02
N ASN A 259 -14.01 -4.88 -3.97
CA ASN A 259 -12.93 -5.00 -4.94
C ASN A 259 -11.60 -4.38 -4.46
N LEU A 260 -11.54 -3.96 -3.19
CA LEU A 260 -10.39 -3.31 -2.55
C LEU A 260 -10.17 -3.92 -1.17
N VAL A 261 -9.88 -5.23 -1.17
CA VAL A 261 -9.72 -6.02 0.04
C VAL A 261 -8.35 -6.67 0.13
N THR A 262 -7.75 -6.63 1.33
CA THR A 262 -6.44 -7.21 1.61
C THR A 262 -6.54 -8.61 2.21
N SER A 263 -7.72 -9.21 2.24
CA SER A 263 -7.93 -10.61 2.57
C SER A 263 -9.36 -11.05 2.27
N ARG A 264 -9.55 -12.37 2.13
CA ARG A 264 -10.89 -12.97 2.09
C ARG A 264 -11.70 -12.70 3.36
N PHE A 265 -11.01 -12.56 4.50
CA PHE A 265 -11.65 -12.24 5.78
C PHE A 265 -12.16 -10.80 5.81
N SER A 266 -11.39 -9.84 5.28
CA SER A 266 -11.84 -8.45 5.10
C SER A 266 -13.08 -8.39 4.19
N LEU A 267 -13.12 -9.17 3.11
CA LEU A 267 -14.29 -9.25 2.24
C LEU A 267 -15.53 -9.77 2.99
N ALA A 268 -15.37 -10.87 3.74
CA ALA A 268 -16.45 -11.41 4.56
C ALA A 268 -16.91 -10.38 5.61
N TYR A 269 -15.97 -9.67 6.24
CA TYR A 269 -16.27 -8.61 7.21
C TYR A 269 -17.08 -7.48 6.59
N ILE A 270 -16.71 -7.01 5.40
CA ILE A 270 -17.45 -5.96 4.68
C ILE A 270 -18.90 -6.40 4.44
N ARG A 271 -19.10 -7.61 3.92
CA ARG A 271 -20.43 -8.19 3.60
C ARG A 271 -21.29 -8.41 4.84
N GLU A 272 -20.68 -8.83 5.95
CA GLU A 272 -21.42 -9.21 7.16
C GLU A 272 -21.62 -8.04 8.14
N ARG A 273 -20.68 -7.11 8.24
CA ARG A 273 -20.63 -6.11 9.33
C ARG A 273 -20.70 -4.66 8.85
N THR A 274 -20.21 -4.34 7.66
CA THR A 274 -20.08 -2.94 7.20
C THR A 274 -21.21 -2.51 6.25
N LEU A 275 -21.70 -3.42 5.40
CA LEU A 275 -22.75 -3.15 4.42
C LEU A 275 -24.17 -3.55 4.87
N ARG A 276 -24.33 -4.20 6.03
CA ARG A 276 -25.66 -4.41 6.60
C ARG A 276 -26.18 -3.09 7.18
N PRO A 277 -27.44 -2.70 6.92
CA PRO A 277 -28.07 -1.62 7.67
C PRO A 277 -27.94 -1.93 9.15
N ARG A 278 -27.52 -0.96 9.97
CA ARG A 278 -27.68 -1.08 11.42
C ARG A 278 -29.19 -1.20 11.65
N ASN A 279 -29.67 -2.41 11.93
CA ASN A 279 -30.99 -2.55 12.51
C ASN A 279 -30.90 -1.87 13.88
N SER A 280 -31.46 -0.67 13.94
CA SER A 280 -31.74 0.10 15.14
C SER A 280 -32.66 -0.66 16.07
#